data_AF-A0A662DTI2-F1
#
_entry.id   AF-A0A662DTI2-F1
#
_cell.length_a   1.000
_cell.length_b   1.000
_cell.length_c   1.000
_cell.angle_alpha   90.00
_cell.angle_beta   90.00
_cell.angle_gamma   90.00
#
_symmetry.space_group_name_H-M   'P 1'
#
loop_
_entity.id
_entity.type
_entity.pdbx_description
1 polymer ?
#
loop_
_entity_poly.entity_id
_entity_poly.type
_entity_poly.pdbx_seq_one_letter_code
_entity_poly.pdbx_strand_id
1 'polypeptide(L)'
;MVGKPRIPIVAWSLSLSLNAGTSMPELSKNRSPAAADESTLTANKTRPESFNSRVSSASSGSSALQGPHQLAQKVTRTGCPRKSSSLTLSFPSNEWNSKLGKGLGSPPHRREGNTTQMTTAKKTKRLTAHMIREKQECSNALACENLHIDAVFLYTPPMSWELHDVAIMGGGMMGRSIAATVAQEGLNVCVKEVSMEAAEASEAELVRALDHDIAKFSITEADKKVILSRIRWVTEYDCVAECDLAIEAIQEDFDLKSQILIELDQRMAPENPIVINTSTLSITELAAKTSRPERILGMHFIYPVSTTRVVEVVRGQVTSDEALEKALDFARLLGKVPIKVFEMPGFVTTRVVLPMVNEAMHIVMEGVAEAAEVDLALKLGYDFRTGPLEWSDRVGLDRVLNWMQHIFHENGEPRFRPCPLLKRLVRAGLIGAKVGQGFFTYDTNRRRLDRLEDDKPGLA
;
A
#
# COMPACT_ATOMS: atom_id res chain seq x y z
N MET A 1 -39.06 -40.57 26.19
CA MET A 1 -40.09 -39.59 26.60
C MET A 1 -39.34 -38.48 27.30
N VAL A 2 -39.19 -37.26 26.79
CA VAL A 2 -40.13 -36.22 26.33
C VAL A 2 -39.30 -35.36 25.34
N GLY A 3 -39.65 -35.12 24.08
CA GLY A 3 -40.77 -34.30 23.60
C GLY A 3 -40.24 -32.96 23.05
N LYS A 4 -39.73 -32.94 21.80
CA LYS A 4 -39.35 -31.71 21.07
C LYS A 4 -40.61 -30.87 20.72
N PRO A 5 -40.58 -29.53 20.80
CA PRO A 5 -41.65 -28.71 20.23
C PRO A 5 -41.40 -28.44 18.73
N ARG A 6 -42.46 -28.61 17.92
CA ARG A 6 -42.55 -28.24 16.50
C ARG A 6 -43.24 -26.87 16.34
N ILE A 7 -42.53 -25.95 15.69
CA ILE A 7 -42.89 -24.99 14.60
C ILE A 7 -44.31 -24.38 14.51
N PRO A 8 -44.45 -23.15 13.96
CA PRO A 8 -44.94 -23.09 12.57
C PRO A 8 -44.15 -22.13 11.65
N ILE A 9 -43.84 -22.65 10.46
CA ILE A 9 -43.32 -21.94 9.28
C ILE A 9 -44.54 -21.38 8.56
N VAL A 10 -44.52 -20.08 8.27
CA VAL A 10 -45.52 -19.43 7.40
C VAL A 10 -45.05 -19.60 5.96
N ALA A 11 -45.78 -20.43 5.21
CA ALA A 11 -45.60 -20.63 3.77
C ALA A 11 -46.34 -19.54 2.99
N TRP A 12 -45.66 -18.89 2.06
CA TRP A 12 -46.29 -18.15 0.97
C TRP A 12 -46.20 -18.98 -0.30
N SER A 13 -47.37 -19.46 -0.75
CA SER A 13 -47.59 -20.10 -2.04
C SER A 13 -47.76 -19.04 -3.12
N LEU A 14 -47.04 -19.17 -4.24
CA LEU A 14 -47.47 -18.60 -5.51
C LEU A 14 -47.18 -19.61 -6.62
N SER A 15 -48.28 -20.11 -7.17
CA SER A 15 -48.35 -21.16 -8.18
C SER A 15 -47.85 -20.68 -9.54
N LEU A 16 -47.08 -21.55 -10.21
CA LEU A 16 -46.87 -21.53 -11.65
C LEU A 16 -48.19 -21.80 -12.39
N SER A 17 -48.42 -21.06 -13.47
CA SER A 17 -49.26 -21.50 -14.60
C SER A 17 -48.39 -21.56 -15.85
N LEU A 18 -48.20 -22.78 -16.34
CA LEU A 18 -47.67 -23.09 -17.68
C LEU A 18 -48.66 -22.63 -18.75
N ASN A 19 -48.14 -22.12 -19.87
CA ASN A 19 -48.77 -22.34 -21.17
C ASN A 19 -47.67 -22.56 -22.23
N ALA A 20 -47.85 -23.63 -23.00
CA ALA A 20 -46.93 -24.16 -23.99
C ALA A 20 -47.37 -23.83 -25.43
N GLY A 21 -46.40 -23.89 -26.36
CA GLY A 21 -46.58 -23.80 -27.83
C GLY A 21 -46.09 -22.45 -28.38
N THR A 22 -45.18 -22.35 -29.35
CA THR A 22 -44.93 -23.24 -30.50
C THR A 22 -43.55 -22.95 -31.13
N SER A 23 -42.81 -24.03 -31.42
CA SER A 23 -41.90 -24.32 -32.55
C SER A 23 -41.09 -23.22 -33.26
N MET A 24 -39.76 -23.42 -33.29
CA MET A 24 -38.80 -22.92 -34.29
C MET A 24 -39.08 -23.47 -35.71
N PRO A 25 -38.44 -22.88 -36.73
CA PRO A 25 -37.62 -23.73 -37.60
C PRO A 25 -36.22 -23.15 -37.90
N GLU A 26 -35.22 -24.03 -37.87
CA GLU A 26 -33.97 -23.91 -38.62
C GLU A 26 -34.23 -24.15 -40.11
N LEU A 27 -33.51 -23.45 -40.98
CA LEU A 27 -33.23 -23.90 -42.35
C LEU A 27 -31.91 -23.31 -42.85
N SER A 28 -30.94 -24.21 -43.02
CA SER A 28 -29.64 -24.02 -43.67
C SER A 28 -29.75 -23.90 -45.20
N LYS A 29 -28.91 -23.07 -45.83
CA LYS A 29 -27.91 -23.42 -46.89
C LYS A 29 -27.58 -22.26 -47.85
N ASN A 30 -26.28 -22.04 -47.99
CA ASN A 30 -25.50 -21.71 -49.20
C ASN A 30 -25.91 -20.53 -50.09
N ARG A 31 -24.99 -19.55 -50.22
CA ARG A 31 -24.21 -19.29 -51.45
C ARG A 31 -23.31 -18.04 -51.28
N SER A 32 -21.99 -18.22 -51.40
CA SER A 32 -21.06 -17.22 -51.98
C SER A 32 -21.19 -17.28 -53.53
N PRO A 33 -20.70 -16.32 -54.36
CA PRO A 33 -19.34 -15.75 -54.33
C PRO A 33 -19.16 -14.27 -54.82
N ALA A 34 -17.88 -13.86 -54.91
CA ALA A 34 -17.25 -12.72 -55.62
C ALA A 34 -17.26 -11.35 -54.91
N ALA A 35 -16.12 -10.82 -54.41
CA ALA A 35 -14.88 -10.34 -55.07
C ALA A 35 -15.02 -8.96 -55.75
N ALA A 36 -14.40 -7.92 -55.18
CA ALA A 36 -13.71 -6.83 -55.88
C ALA A 36 -13.05 -5.82 -54.89
N ASP A 37 -11.73 -5.69 -55.05
CA ASP A 37 -10.85 -4.51 -54.90
C ASP A 37 -11.00 -3.52 -53.74
N GLU A 38 -9.99 -3.54 -52.85
CA GLU A 38 -9.53 -2.36 -52.12
C GLU A 38 -8.19 -1.90 -52.69
N SER A 39 -8.15 -0.66 -53.18
CA SER A 39 -6.91 0.09 -53.38
C SER A 39 -6.97 1.40 -52.58
N THR A 40 -6.02 1.52 -51.66
CA THR A 40 -5.33 2.72 -51.19
C THR A 40 -5.97 4.09 -51.43
N LEU A 41 -6.17 4.86 -50.35
CA LEU A 41 -5.63 6.22 -50.25
C LEU A 41 -5.63 6.77 -48.80
N THR A 42 -4.51 7.40 -48.49
CA THR A 42 -4.06 8.00 -47.24
C THR A 42 -4.79 9.31 -46.90
N ALA A 43 -4.96 9.61 -45.61
CA ALA A 43 -5.35 10.94 -45.14
C ALA A 43 -4.54 11.37 -43.90
N ASN A 44 -3.57 12.25 -44.15
CA ASN A 44 -2.93 13.13 -43.18
C ASN A 44 -3.97 14.09 -42.58
N LYS A 45 -3.93 14.32 -41.26
CA LYS A 45 -4.59 15.48 -40.62
C LYS A 45 -3.63 16.21 -39.70
N THR A 46 -3.21 17.38 -40.16
CA THR A 46 -2.58 18.46 -39.40
C THR A 46 -3.64 19.29 -38.67
N ARG A 47 -3.24 19.86 -37.52
CA ARG A 47 -3.98 20.82 -36.66
C ARG A 47 -4.42 22.09 -37.41
N PRO A 48 -5.32 22.88 -36.79
CA PRO A 48 -5.03 24.30 -36.64
C PRO A 48 -5.26 24.87 -35.22
N GLU A 49 -4.49 25.92 -34.94
CA GLU A 49 -4.53 26.80 -33.78
C GLU A 49 -5.56 27.94 -33.94
N SER A 50 -5.97 28.46 -32.79
CA SER A 50 -6.33 29.85 -32.43
C SER A 50 -7.13 30.72 -33.42
N PHE A 51 -8.27 31.21 -32.94
CA PHE A 51 -8.82 32.51 -33.37
C PHE A 51 -9.32 33.30 -32.16
N ASN A 52 -8.82 34.52 -32.02
CA ASN A 52 -9.19 35.51 -31.02
C ASN A 52 -9.84 36.68 -31.79
N SER A 53 -11.02 37.17 -31.39
CA SER A 53 -11.38 38.60 -31.48
C SER A 53 -12.83 38.95 -31.07
N ARG A 54 -12.92 40.09 -30.34
CA ARG A 54 -13.97 41.13 -30.28
C ARG A 54 -15.21 40.94 -29.38
N VAL A 55 -15.09 41.54 -28.19
CA VAL A 55 -15.83 42.71 -27.68
C VAL A 55 -17.19 43.03 -28.32
N SER A 56 -18.26 43.03 -27.52
CA SER A 56 -19.21 44.14 -27.45
C SER A 56 -19.93 44.19 -26.08
N SER A 57 -20.05 45.41 -25.59
CA SER A 57 -20.62 45.87 -24.33
C SER A 57 -22.15 46.02 -24.41
N ALA A 58 -22.87 45.73 -23.33
CA ALA A 58 -24.09 46.45 -22.97
C ALA A 58 -24.27 46.49 -21.44
N SER A 59 -24.59 47.68 -20.98
CA SER A 59 -24.65 48.19 -19.62
C SER A 59 -25.99 47.98 -18.92
N SER A 60 -25.94 48.17 -17.59
CA SER A 60 -26.90 48.84 -16.70
C SER A 60 -27.92 47.99 -15.94
N GLY A 61 -27.92 48.19 -14.62
CA GLY A 61 -28.83 47.58 -13.65
C GLY A 61 -28.36 47.80 -12.21
N SER A 62 -28.31 49.06 -11.78
CA SER A 62 -27.99 49.55 -10.45
C SER A 62 -29.07 49.24 -9.40
N SER A 63 -28.66 48.91 -8.17
CA SER A 63 -29.40 49.25 -6.95
C SER A 63 -28.49 49.17 -5.72
N ALA A 64 -28.23 50.33 -5.13
CA ALA A 64 -27.58 50.53 -3.85
C ALA A 64 -28.63 50.58 -2.73
N LEU A 65 -28.27 50.10 -1.54
CA LEU A 65 -28.79 50.59 -0.25
C LEU A 65 -27.69 50.39 0.83
N GLN A 66 -27.15 51.52 1.30
CA GLN A 66 -26.33 51.70 2.52
C GLN A 66 -27.25 51.53 3.75
N GLY A 67 -26.87 50.99 4.92
CA GLY A 67 -25.79 51.24 5.90
C GLY A 67 -26.41 51.03 7.33
N PRO A 68 -25.80 51.42 8.49
CA PRO A 68 -24.41 51.36 8.97
C PRO A 68 -24.26 50.79 10.43
N HIS A 69 -23.05 50.95 11.02
CA HIS A 69 -22.56 50.69 12.41
C HIS A 69 -22.02 49.28 12.74
N GLN A 70 -20.71 49.04 12.78
CA GLN A 70 -19.68 49.43 13.79
C GLN A 70 -19.96 48.98 15.23
N LEU A 71 -19.18 48.01 15.74
CA LEU A 71 -18.46 48.13 17.00
C LEU A 71 -17.32 47.10 17.07
N ALA A 72 -16.10 47.61 17.03
CA ALA A 72 -14.89 46.91 17.39
C ALA A 72 -14.78 46.78 18.91
N GLN A 73 -14.38 45.62 19.41
CA GLN A 73 -13.71 45.52 20.71
C GLN A 73 -12.39 44.78 20.56
N LYS A 74 -11.33 45.58 20.66
CA LYS A 74 -9.95 45.18 20.91
C LYS A 74 -9.74 45.31 22.42
N VAL A 75 -9.53 44.21 23.14
CA VAL A 75 -8.97 44.23 24.50
C VAL A 75 -7.80 43.25 24.58
N THR A 76 -6.77 43.73 25.25
CA THR A 76 -5.38 43.30 25.33
C THR A 76 -5.12 42.14 26.28
N ARG A 77 -4.14 41.30 25.91
CA ARG A 77 -3.03 40.73 26.72
C ARG A 77 -3.18 40.74 28.25
N THR A 78 -3.09 39.54 28.86
CA THR A 78 -2.25 39.10 30.01
C THR A 78 -3.01 38.17 30.96
N GLY A 79 -2.34 37.13 31.46
CA GLY A 79 -2.76 36.42 32.68
C GLY A 79 -2.91 34.91 32.54
N CYS A 80 -1.79 34.20 32.68
CA CYS A 80 -1.81 32.81 33.17
C CYS A 80 -2.23 32.81 34.65
N PRO A 81 -3.05 31.83 35.10
CA PRO A 81 -2.81 31.26 36.42
C PRO A 81 -2.71 29.73 36.38
N ARG A 82 -1.70 29.25 37.11
CA ARG A 82 -1.41 27.85 37.43
C ARG A 82 -2.42 27.26 38.43
N LYS A 83 -2.59 25.93 38.31
CA LYS A 83 -2.99 24.91 39.31
C LYS A 83 -4.48 24.78 39.69
N SER A 84 -5.06 23.64 39.31
CA SER A 84 -5.92 22.79 40.16
C SER A 84 -5.76 21.32 39.68
N SER A 85 -5.04 20.51 40.44
CA SER A 85 -5.56 19.39 41.26
C SER A 85 -6.22 18.25 40.46
N SER A 86 -5.39 17.29 40.08
CA SER A 86 -5.59 15.83 40.05
C SER A 86 -7.01 15.28 40.27
N LEU A 87 -7.54 14.61 39.25
CA LEU A 87 -8.52 13.53 39.38
C LEU A 87 -8.16 12.46 38.33
N THR A 88 -7.25 11.56 38.70
CA THR A 88 -6.91 10.38 37.90
C THR A 88 -7.81 9.24 38.34
N LEU A 89 -8.74 8.82 37.47
CA LEU A 89 -9.52 7.60 37.61
C LEU A 89 -8.62 6.39 37.36
N SER A 90 -8.31 5.66 38.42
CA SER A 90 -7.58 4.39 38.40
C SER A 90 -8.51 3.24 38.00
N PHE A 91 -8.15 2.51 36.94
CA PHE A 91 -8.68 1.17 36.64
C PHE A 91 -7.75 0.10 37.24
N PRO A 92 -8.28 -1.01 37.78
CA PRO A 92 -7.48 -2.00 38.48
C PRO A 92 -6.68 -2.90 37.53
N SER A 93 -5.39 -3.04 37.82
CA SER A 93 -4.47 -4.00 37.21
C SER A 93 -4.71 -5.41 37.75
N ASN A 94 -4.95 -6.38 36.88
CA ASN A 94 -4.91 -7.79 37.23
C ASN A 94 -3.46 -8.28 37.29
N GLU A 95 -2.97 -8.52 38.50
CA GLU A 95 -1.74 -9.28 38.77
C GLU A 95 -2.00 -10.78 38.59
N TRP A 96 -1.18 -11.45 37.78
CA TRP A 96 -1.02 -12.90 37.83
C TRP A 96 0.41 -13.26 38.24
N ASN A 97 0.49 -13.96 39.38
CA ASN A 97 1.68 -14.43 40.06
C ASN A 97 2.52 -15.39 39.22
N SER A 98 3.85 -15.24 39.28
CA SER A 98 4.75 -16.40 39.34
C SER A 98 5.89 -16.14 40.33
N LYS A 99 5.76 -16.72 41.52
CA LYS A 99 6.85 -16.95 42.48
C LYS A 99 7.33 -18.38 42.30
N LEU A 100 8.66 -18.55 42.27
CA LEU A 100 9.53 -19.71 42.61
C LEU A 100 10.62 -19.85 41.53
N GLY A 101 11.92 -19.89 41.79
CA GLY A 101 12.64 -20.02 43.06
C GLY A 101 14.06 -19.44 42.99
N LYS A 102 14.59 -19.13 44.17
CA LYS A 102 15.99 -18.81 44.44
C LYS A 102 16.74 -20.08 44.80
N GLY A 103 17.98 -20.22 44.33
CA GLY A 103 18.94 -21.22 44.80
C GLY A 103 20.35 -20.87 44.36
N LEU A 104 21.11 -20.22 45.25
CA LEU A 104 22.54 -19.92 45.13
C LEU A 104 23.37 -21.18 45.41
N GLY A 105 24.48 -21.36 44.69
CA GLY A 105 25.54 -22.30 45.02
C GLY A 105 26.70 -22.29 44.02
N SER A 106 27.84 -21.73 44.42
CA SER A 106 29.20 -22.04 43.91
C SER A 106 29.89 -22.91 44.99
N PRO A 107 31.09 -23.56 44.83
CA PRO A 107 32.19 -23.45 43.82
C PRO A 107 32.84 -24.86 43.50
N PRO A 108 34.17 -25.12 43.30
CA PRO A 108 35.33 -24.39 42.70
C PRO A 108 36.15 -25.16 41.61
N HIS A 109 37.05 -24.41 40.93
CA HIS A 109 38.33 -24.72 40.23
C HIS A 109 38.73 -26.13 39.68
N ARG A 110 39.17 -26.17 38.40
CA ARG A 110 40.48 -26.74 37.97
C ARG A 110 40.95 -26.22 36.60
N ARG A 111 42.27 -26.00 36.46
CA ARG A 111 43.00 -25.63 35.22
C ARG A 111 43.59 -26.88 34.55
N GLU A 112 43.61 -26.88 33.22
CA GLU A 112 44.55 -27.46 32.22
C GLU A 112 43.79 -27.35 30.87
N GLY A 113 44.28 -26.88 29.73
CA GLY A 113 45.63 -26.75 29.18
C GLY A 113 45.65 -27.44 27.82
N ASN A 114 45.26 -26.78 26.71
CA ASN A 114 45.88 -26.97 25.38
C ASN A 114 45.37 -26.00 24.31
N THR A 115 46.36 -25.45 23.59
CA THR A 115 46.38 -24.79 22.28
C THR A 115 45.46 -25.47 21.25
N THR A 116 44.74 -24.77 20.35
CA THR A 116 45.28 -24.04 19.18
C THR A 116 44.11 -23.29 18.47
N GLN A 117 44.42 -22.23 17.72
CA GLN A 117 43.59 -21.52 16.72
C GLN A 117 42.50 -20.55 17.23
N MET A 118 42.75 -19.23 17.05
CA MET A 118 41.83 -18.32 16.33
C MET A 118 42.33 -16.87 16.40
N THR A 119 42.83 -16.40 15.26
CA THR A 119 43.10 -15.00 14.94
C THR A 119 41.85 -14.38 14.34
N THR A 120 40.93 -13.83 15.15
CA THR A 120 39.91 -12.83 14.71
C THR A 120 39.06 -12.21 15.86
N ALA A 121 39.34 -12.48 17.14
CA ALA A 121 38.46 -12.04 18.25
C ALA A 121 38.84 -10.74 18.98
N LYS A 122 39.74 -9.89 18.43
CA LYS A 122 40.25 -8.68 19.13
C LYS A 122 39.68 -7.34 18.64
N LYS A 123 38.89 -7.28 17.56
CA LYS A 123 38.28 -6.03 17.07
C LYS A 123 36.88 -5.75 17.64
N THR A 124 36.13 -6.78 18.03
CA THR A 124 34.73 -6.64 18.49
C THR A 124 34.59 -6.23 19.96
N LYS A 125 35.59 -6.51 20.82
CA LYS A 125 35.54 -6.14 22.25
C LYS A 125 35.86 -4.67 22.55
N ARG A 126 36.42 -3.92 21.59
CA ARG A 126 36.80 -2.50 21.80
C ARG A 126 35.66 -1.53 21.52
N LEU A 127 34.71 -1.89 20.66
CA LEU A 127 33.54 -1.08 20.32
C LEU A 127 32.45 -1.17 21.39
N THR A 128 32.21 -2.35 21.98
CA THR A 128 31.20 -2.53 23.03
C THR A 128 31.59 -1.82 24.33
N ALA A 129 32.88 -1.75 24.66
CA ALA A 129 33.35 -1.06 25.86
C ALA A 129 33.26 0.48 25.75
N HIS A 130 33.33 1.04 24.54
CA HIS A 130 33.19 2.49 24.34
C HIS A 130 31.73 2.94 24.48
N MET A 131 30.78 2.16 23.96
CA MET A 131 29.34 2.43 24.10
C MET A 131 28.83 2.26 25.55
N ILE A 132 29.44 1.38 26.34
CA ILE A 132 29.08 1.21 27.75
C ILE A 132 29.59 2.40 28.59
N ARG A 133 30.71 3.01 28.20
CA ARG A 133 31.31 4.15 28.92
C ARG A 133 30.54 5.46 28.70
N GLU A 134 30.00 5.71 27.50
CA GLU A 134 29.14 6.87 27.23
C GLU A 134 27.77 6.79 27.92
N LYS A 135 27.27 5.58 28.21
CA LYS A 135 26.02 5.39 28.97
C LYS A 135 26.14 5.77 30.46
N GLN A 136 27.35 5.88 30.99
CA GLN A 136 27.59 6.17 32.41
C GLN A 136 27.77 7.66 32.73
N GLU A 137 27.98 8.52 31.72
CA GLU A 137 28.17 9.96 31.92
C GLU A 137 26.87 10.79 31.71
N CYS A 138 25.81 10.20 31.15
CA CYS A 138 24.49 10.84 31.02
C CYS A 138 23.57 10.47 32.19
N SER A 139 23.97 10.82 33.42
CA SER A 139 23.09 10.77 34.60
C SER A 139 22.86 12.19 35.13
N ASN A 140 22.14 12.99 34.34
CA ASN A 140 21.43 14.16 34.84
C ASN A 140 19.98 14.05 34.41
N ALA A 141 19.12 13.79 35.40
CA ALA A 141 17.72 13.50 35.27
C ALA A 141 16.95 14.75 34.78
N LEU A 142 16.66 14.81 33.47
CA LEU A 142 15.55 15.59 32.88
C LEU A 142 15.31 15.31 31.37
N ALA A 143 15.96 14.29 30.77
CA ALA A 143 15.84 13.99 29.34
C ALA A 143 15.29 12.57 29.00
N CYS A 144 14.66 11.87 29.95
CA CYS A 144 14.34 10.45 29.79
C CYS A 144 12.91 10.12 29.31
N GLU A 145 12.03 11.09 29.03
CA GLU A 145 10.67 10.79 28.55
C GLU A 145 10.59 10.53 27.03
N ASN A 146 11.58 10.95 26.23
CA ASN A 146 11.56 10.76 24.77
C ASN A 146 12.40 9.56 24.27
N LEU A 147 13.11 8.85 25.15
CA LEU A 147 13.99 7.73 24.78
C LEU A 147 13.29 6.36 24.78
N HIS A 148 12.03 6.27 25.22
CA HIS A 148 11.31 4.99 25.28
C HIS A 148 10.69 4.55 23.95
N ILE A 149 10.51 5.46 22.98
CA ILE A 149 9.91 5.12 21.68
C ILE A 149 10.97 4.52 20.73
N ASP A 150 12.23 4.96 20.81
CA ASP A 150 13.30 4.46 19.93
C ASP A 150 13.86 3.09 20.36
N ALA A 151 13.77 2.75 21.65
CA ALA A 151 14.32 1.50 22.17
C ALA A 151 13.53 0.24 21.75
N VAL A 152 12.26 0.38 21.38
CA VAL A 152 11.42 -0.75 20.90
C VAL A 152 11.79 -1.16 19.46
N PHE A 153 12.47 -0.28 18.71
CA PHE A 153 12.79 -0.50 17.29
C PHE A 153 14.11 -1.24 17.04
N LEU A 154 14.94 -1.46 18.06
CA LEU A 154 16.30 -2.02 17.90
C LEU A 154 16.38 -3.53 18.16
N TYR A 155 15.26 -4.19 18.47
CA TYR A 155 15.22 -5.65 18.62
C TYR A 155 14.48 -6.28 17.44
N THR A 156 15.19 -6.49 16.34
CA THR A 156 14.76 -7.44 15.31
C THR A 156 14.96 -8.84 15.92
N PRO A 157 13.89 -9.62 16.15
CA PRO A 157 14.07 -11.00 16.57
C PRO A 157 14.93 -11.73 15.53
N PRO A 158 15.80 -12.66 15.95
CA PRO A 158 16.60 -13.44 15.01
C PRO A 158 15.66 -14.15 14.04
N MET A 159 15.97 -14.07 12.75
CA MET A 159 15.15 -14.69 11.71
C MET A 159 15.01 -16.18 11.97
N SER A 160 13.81 -16.70 11.71
CA SER A 160 13.51 -18.13 11.81
C SER A 160 14.18 -18.98 10.72
N TRP A 161 14.79 -18.35 9.71
CA TRP A 161 15.34 -18.99 8.52
C TRP A 161 16.42 -18.14 7.84
N GLU A 162 17.21 -18.77 6.97
CA GLU A 162 18.22 -18.10 6.15
C GLU A 162 17.56 -17.54 4.88
N LEU A 163 17.84 -16.27 4.57
CA LEU A 163 17.30 -15.53 3.43
C LEU A 163 18.42 -14.73 2.79
N HIS A 164 18.69 -14.99 1.52
CA HIS A 164 19.75 -14.37 0.72
C HIS A 164 19.23 -13.82 -0.60
N ASP A 165 18.36 -14.57 -1.28
CA ASP A 165 17.94 -14.29 -2.65
C ASP A 165 16.41 -14.15 -2.75
N VAL A 166 15.94 -13.02 -3.28
CA VAL A 166 14.52 -12.71 -3.46
C VAL A 166 14.19 -12.52 -4.94
N ALA A 167 13.20 -13.26 -5.43
CA ALA A 167 12.65 -13.06 -6.77
C ALA A 167 11.49 -12.05 -6.72
N ILE A 168 11.43 -11.13 -7.67
CA ILE A 168 10.33 -10.17 -7.83
C ILE A 168 9.79 -10.27 -9.25
N MET A 169 8.51 -10.62 -9.38
CA MET A 169 7.84 -10.73 -10.67
C MET A 169 7.20 -9.39 -11.01
N GLY A 170 7.73 -8.72 -12.03
CA GLY A 170 7.31 -7.40 -12.47
C GLY A 170 8.24 -6.28 -11.98
N GLY A 171 8.79 -5.51 -12.92
CA GLY A 171 9.62 -4.33 -12.71
C GLY A 171 8.83 -3.03 -12.72
N GLY A 172 7.51 -3.07 -12.51
CA GLY A 172 6.66 -1.89 -12.41
C GLY A 172 6.98 -1.00 -11.20
N MET A 173 6.15 0.02 -10.96
CA MET A 173 6.33 0.98 -9.86
C MET A 173 6.52 0.30 -8.49
N MET A 174 5.67 -0.70 -8.19
CA MET A 174 5.75 -1.46 -6.94
C MET A 174 6.98 -2.35 -6.91
N GLY A 175 7.18 -3.16 -7.96
CA GLY A 175 8.31 -4.09 -8.06
C GLY A 175 9.67 -3.41 -7.89
N ARG A 176 9.90 -2.27 -8.55
CA ARG A 176 11.14 -1.47 -8.37
C ARG A 176 11.30 -0.95 -6.95
N SER A 177 10.21 -0.47 -6.34
CA SER A 177 10.27 0.06 -4.97
C SER A 177 10.54 -1.05 -3.96
N ILE A 178 10.00 -2.25 -4.18
CA ILE A 178 10.28 -3.43 -3.36
C ILE A 178 11.73 -3.88 -3.59
N ALA A 179 12.17 -4.01 -4.85
CA ALA A 179 13.53 -4.41 -5.21
C ALA A 179 14.59 -3.51 -4.56
N ALA A 180 14.41 -2.19 -4.62
CA ALA A 180 15.30 -1.23 -3.99
C ALA A 180 15.35 -1.42 -2.46
N THR A 181 14.19 -1.60 -1.82
CA THR A 181 14.10 -1.78 -0.36
C THR A 181 14.76 -3.08 0.08
N VAL A 182 14.54 -4.18 -0.66
CA VAL A 182 15.13 -5.49 -0.38
C VAL A 182 16.65 -5.46 -0.57
N ALA A 183 17.13 -4.86 -1.67
CA ALA A 183 18.56 -4.73 -1.95
C ALA A 183 19.29 -3.83 -0.93
N GLN A 184 18.61 -2.82 -0.41
CA GLN A 184 19.15 -1.93 0.62
C GLN A 184 19.44 -2.67 1.94
N GLU A 185 18.65 -3.69 2.28
CA GLU A 185 18.89 -4.56 3.44
C GLU A 185 19.96 -5.64 3.18
N GLY A 186 20.63 -5.59 2.03
CA GLY A 186 21.77 -6.46 1.73
C GLY A 186 21.41 -7.80 1.10
N LEU A 187 20.16 -8.00 0.70
CA LEU A 187 19.69 -9.18 -0.02
C LEU A 187 19.92 -9.05 -1.53
N ASN A 188 20.13 -10.16 -2.21
CA ASN A 188 20.17 -10.22 -3.67
C ASN A 188 18.75 -10.26 -4.21
N VAL A 189 18.52 -9.59 -5.33
CA VAL A 189 17.19 -9.49 -5.94
C VAL A 189 17.27 -9.88 -7.40
N CYS A 190 16.43 -10.81 -7.82
CA CYS A 190 16.18 -11.09 -9.22
C CYS A 190 14.84 -10.47 -9.63
N VAL A 191 14.84 -9.49 -10.55
CA VAL A 191 13.61 -8.88 -11.06
C VAL A 191 13.32 -9.44 -12.45
N LYS A 192 12.21 -10.17 -12.57
CA LYS A 192 11.74 -10.72 -13.84
C LYS A 192 10.81 -9.72 -14.54
N GLU A 193 11.15 -9.38 -15.78
CA GLU A 193 10.31 -8.61 -16.70
C GLU A 193 9.85 -9.44 -17.89
N VAL A 194 8.92 -8.90 -18.68
CA VAL A 194 8.37 -9.57 -19.87
C VAL A 194 9.34 -9.58 -21.06
N SER A 195 10.22 -8.57 -21.13
CA SER A 195 11.23 -8.44 -22.19
C SER A 195 12.43 -7.66 -21.66
N MET A 196 13.56 -7.74 -22.38
CA MET A 196 14.75 -7.02 -21.98
C MET A 196 14.56 -5.50 -22.09
N GLU A 197 13.79 -5.03 -23.07
CA GLU A 197 13.46 -3.62 -23.22
C GLU A 197 12.65 -3.09 -22.01
N ALA A 198 11.70 -3.88 -21.50
CA ALA A 198 10.95 -3.54 -20.28
C ALA A 198 11.84 -3.56 -19.03
N ALA A 199 12.81 -4.47 -18.99
CA ALA A 199 13.81 -4.56 -17.93
C ALA A 199 14.72 -3.32 -17.90
N GLU A 200 15.29 -2.93 -19.04
CA GLU A 200 16.13 -1.73 -19.18
C GLU A 200 15.37 -0.46 -18.83
N ALA A 201 14.11 -0.33 -19.28
CA ALA A 201 13.25 0.79 -18.93
C ALA A 201 12.99 0.87 -17.41
N SER A 202 12.77 -0.28 -16.78
CA SER A 202 12.55 -0.38 -15.33
C SER A 202 13.81 -0.06 -14.54
N GLU A 203 14.97 -0.53 -14.99
CA GLU A 203 16.27 -0.18 -14.40
C GLU A 203 16.52 1.32 -14.49
N ALA A 204 16.31 1.94 -15.65
CA ALA A 204 16.46 3.38 -15.83
C ALA A 204 15.51 4.20 -14.93
N GLU A 205 14.31 3.70 -14.67
CA GLU A 205 13.38 4.31 -13.71
C GLU A 205 13.84 4.17 -12.27
N LEU A 206 14.38 3.01 -11.88
CA LEU A 206 14.96 2.79 -10.57
C LEU A 206 16.17 3.73 -10.34
N VAL A 207 17.07 3.83 -11.32
CA VAL A 207 18.24 4.72 -11.27
C VAL A 207 17.80 6.17 -11.01
N ARG A 208 16.79 6.65 -11.75
CA ARG A 208 16.22 8.00 -11.57
C ARG A 208 15.60 8.20 -10.18
N ALA A 209 14.92 7.19 -9.65
CA ALA A 209 14.35 7.24 -8.32
C ALA A 209 15.46 7.36 -7.24
N LEU A 210 16.52 6.56 -7.37
CA LEU A 210 17.67 6.62 -6.45
C LEU A 210 18.42 7.96 -6.55
N ASP A 211 18.56 8.54 -7.75
CA ASP A 211 19.15 9.88 -7.91
C ASP A 211 18.34 10.97 -7.20
N HIS A 212 17.01 10.86 -7.27
CA HIS A 212 16.14 11.77 -6.54
C HIS A 212 16.22 11.57 -5.02
N ASP A 213 16.43 10.34 -4.53
CA ASP A 213 16.65 10.08 -3.10
C ASP A 213 18.01 10.59 -2.62
N ILE A 214 19.06 10.56 -3.46
CA ILE A 214 20.34 11.25 -3.21
C ILE A 214 20.13 12.76 -3.12
N ALA A 215 19.36 13.36 -4.03
CA ALA A 215 19.07 14.79 -4.02
C ALA A 215 18.31 15.25 -2.76
N LYS A 216 17.62 14.32 -2.08
CA LYS A 216 16.95 14.54 -0.79
C LYS A 216 17.83 14.20 0.42
N PHE A 217 19.08 13.82 0.21
CA PHE A 217 20.02 13.37 1.24
C PHE A 217 19.54 12.12 2.01
N SER A 218 18.67 11.31 1.38
CA SER A 218 18.17 10.07 1.99
C SER A 218 19.17 8.92 1.87
N ILE A 219 19.97 8.89 0.80
CA ILE A 219 21.01 7.88 0.53
C ILE A 219 22.25 8.53 -0.09
N THR A 220 23.37 7.81 -0.11
CA THR A 220 24.62 8.25 -0.75
C THR A 220 24.82 7.62 -2.14
N GLU A 221 25.76 8.15 -2.93
CA GLU A 221 26.17 7.52 -4.20
C GLU A 221 26.74 6.11 -4.00
N ALA A 222 27.39 5.85 -2.86
CA ALA A 222 27.91 4.53 -2.53
C ALA A 222 26.75 3.54 -2.30
N ASP A 223 25.71 3.96 -1.57
CA ASP A 223 24.52 3.14 -1.33
C ASP A 223 23.82 2.81 -2.64
N LYS A 224 23.66 3.79 -3.55
CA LYS A 224 23.10 3.56 -4.89
C LYS A 224 23.86 2.46 -5.64
N LYS A 225 25.20 2.50 -5.64
CA LYS A 225 26.02 1.47 -6.30
C LYS A 225 25.81 0.09 -5.67
N VAL A 226 25.73 0.01 -4.35
CA VAL A 226 25.48 -1.26 -3.63
C VAL A 226 24.09 -1.81 -3.98
N ILE A 227 23.04 -0.98 -3.91
CA ILE A 227 21.67 -1.37 -4.24
C ILE A 227 21.61 -1.94 -5.66
N LEU A 228 22.12 -1.19 -6.64
CA LEU A 228 22.10 -1.61 -8.05
C LEU A 228 22.90 -2.90 -8.27
N SER A 229 24.04 -3.07 -7.62
CA SER A 229 24.86 -4.29 -7.77
C SER A 229 24.20 -5.58 -7.29
N ARG A 230 23.15 -5.45 -6.46
CA ARG A 230 22.38 -6.59 -5.92
C ARG A 230 21.15 -6.93 -6.75
N ILE A 231 20.76 -6.06 -7.69
CA ILE A 231 19.57 -6.25 -8.50
C ILE A 231 19.98 -6.79 -9.86
N ARG A 232 19.57 -8.01 -10.16
CA ARG A 232 19.72 -8.66 -11.45
C ARG A 232 18.39 -8.61 -12.21
N TRP A 233 18.40 -8.04 -13.40
CA TRP A 233 17.25 -8.00 -14.29
C TRP A 233 17.26 -9.20 -15.23
N VAL A 234 16.13 -9.89 -15.36
CA VAL A 234 16.00 -11.11 -16.18
C VAL A 234 14.66 -11.13 -16.94
N THR A 235 14.59 -11.93 -18.00
CA THR A 235 13.33 -12.25 -18.70
C THR A 235 12.81 -13.64 -18.37
N GLU A 236 13.74 -14.57 -18.13
CA GLU A 236 13.47 -15.98 -17.82
C GLU A 236 13.33 -16.22 -16.32
N TYR A 237 12.73 -17.36 -15.96
CA TYR A 237 12.52 -17.79 -14.58
C TYR A 237 13.73 -18.49 -13.95
N ASP A 238 14.88 -18.54 -14.64
CA ASP A 238 16.01 -19.40 -14.22
C ASP A 238 16.56 -19.04 -12.84
N CYS A 239 16.53 -17.76 -12.47
CA CYS A 239 16.97 -17.32 -11.15
C CYS A 239 16.05 -17.72 -10.00
N VAL A 240 14.80 -18.11 -10.29
CA VAL A 240 13.77 -18.34 -9.26
C VAL A 240 14.04 -19.61 -8.47
N ALA A 241 14.66 -20.62 -9.08
CA ALA A 241 14.93 -21.90 -8.43
C ALA A 241 15.87 -21.79 -7.22
N GLU A 242 16.74 -20.78 -7.22
CA GLU A 242 17.71 -20.51 -6.16
C GLU A 242 17.18 -19.49 -5.12
N CYS A 243 15.97 -18.94 -5.32
CA CYS A 243 15.44 -17.92 -4.43
C CYS A 243 14.73 -18.51 -3.20
N ASP A 244 14.93 -17.82 -2.08
CA ASP A 244 14.36 -18.13 -0.78
C ASP A 244 12.91 -17.61 -0.65
N LEU A 245 12.60 -16.52 -1.37
CA LEU A 245 11.29 -15.87 -1.39
C LEU A 245 10.99 -15.37 -2.80
N ALA A 246 9.74 -15.49 -3.24
CA ALA A 246 9.26 -14.79 -4.44
C ALA A 246 8.13 -13.82 -4.10
N ILE A 247 8.14 -12.66 -4.74
CA ILE A 247 7.15 -11.60 -4.62
C ILE A 247 6.52 -11.35 -5.98
N GLU A 248 5.24 -11.63 -6.10
CA GLU A 248 4.46 -11.26 -7.27
C GLU A 248 4.00 -9.80 -7.15
N ALA A 249 4.37 -8.94 -8.11
CA ALA A 249 4.07 -7.51 -8.11
C ALA A 249 3.67 -6.94 -9.49
N ILE A 250 2.99 -7.75 -10.31
CA ILE A 250 2.44 -7.38 -11.61
C ILE A 250 1.05 -6.71 -11.47
N GLN A 251 0.42 -6.43 -12.62
CA GLN A 251 -0.91 -5.83 -12.70
C GLN A 251 -1.97 -6.67 -11.97
N GLU A 252 -3.04 -6.01 -11.54
CA GLU A 252 -4.15 -6.61 -10.78
C GLU A 252 -5.08 -7.41 -11.70
N ASP A 253 -4.54 -8.49 -12.28
CA ASP A 253 -5.24 -9.42 -13.16
C ASP A 253 -5.14 -10.85 -12.60
N PHE A 254 -6.28 -11.50 -12.43
CA PHE A 254 -6.34 -12.80 -11.77
C PHE A 254 -5.65 -13.91 -12.57
N ASP A 255 -5.85 -13.93 -13.89
CA ASP A 255 -5.34 -15.00 -14.75
C ASP A 255 -3.82 -14.88 -14.90
N LEU A 256 -3.30 -13.66 -15.11
CA LEU A 256 -1.87 -13.41 -15.18
C LEU A 256 -1.16 -13.76 -13.87
N LYS A 257 -1.71 -13.35 -12.72
CA LYS A 257 -1.13 -13.70 -11.42
C LYS A 257 -1.16 -15.21 -11.19
N SER A 258 -2.29 -15.86 -11.50
CA SER A 258 -2.41 -17.33 -11.39
C SER A 258 -1.34 -18.06 -12.20
N GLN A 259 -1.09 -17.64 -13.44
CA GLN A 259 -0.06 -18.23 -14.31
C GLN A 259 1.34 -18.06 -13.72
N ILE A 260 1.68 -16.86 -13.24
CA ILE A 260 2.96 -16.60 -12.59
C ILE A 260 3.13 -17.45 -11.34
N LEU A 261 2.09 -17.56 -10.51
CA LEU A 261 2.14 -18.37 -9.29
C LEU A 261 2.38 -19.85 -9.60
N ILE A 262 1.79 -20.38 -10.67
CA ILE A 262 2.05 -21.77 -11.12
C ILE A 262 3.52 -21.94 -11.54
N GLU A 263 4.10 -21.00 -12.28
CA GLU A 263 5.51 -21.05 -12.67
C GLU A 263 6.46 -20.97 -11.46
N LEU A 264 6.19 -20.06 -10.52
CA LEU A 264 6.95 -19.95 -9.27
C LEU A 264 6.83 -21.22 -8.42
N ASP A 265 5.62 -21.77 -8.36
CA ASP A 265 5.30 -22.97 -7.61
C ASP A 265 6.13 -24.18 -8.07
N GLN A 266 6.23 -24.37 -9.38
CA GLN A 266 6.96 -25.50 -9.99
C GLN A 266 8.48 -25.39 -9.87
N ARG A 267 9.02 -24.18 -9.76
CA ARG A 267 10.47 -23.93 -9.87
C ARG A 267 11.16 -23.70 -8.54
N MET A 268 10.48 -23.10 -7.57
CA MET A 268 11.08 -22.82 -6.26
C MET A 268 11.11 -24.07 -5.36
N ALA A 269 12.02 -24.07 -4.39
CA ALA A 269 12.03 -25.08 -3.34
C ALA A 269 10.66 -25.16 -2.62
N PRO A 270 10.11 -26.36 -2.37
CA PRO A 270 8.77 -26.54 -1.81
C PRO A 270 8.50 -25.81 -0.49
N GLU A 271 9.52 -25.61 0.33
CA GLU A 271 9.47 -24.96 1.65
C GLU A 271 9.47 -23.42 1.60
N ASN A 272 9.79 -22.84 0.45
CA ASN A 272 9.98 -21.39 0.31
C ASN A 272 8.66 -20.66 0.02
N PRO A 273 8.34 -19.60 0.76
CA PRO A 273 7.09 -18.86 0.57
C PRO A 273 7.04 -18.10 -0.77
N ILE A 274 5.83 -17.99 -1.32
CA ILE A 274 5.52 -17.07 -2.41
C ILE A 274 4.50 -16.06 -1.90
N VAL A 275 4.84 -14.77 -1.98
CA VAL A 275 3.98 -13.69 -1.53
C VAL A 275 3.38 -12.92 -2.70
N ILE A 276 2.11 -12.53 -2.56
CA ILE A 276 1.34 -11.83 -3.60
C ILE A 276 1.13 -10.39 -3.14
N ASN A 277 1.64 -9.41 -3.90
CA ASN A 277 1.33 -8.00 -3.70
C ASN A 277 0.08 -7.63 -4.53
N THR A 278 -1.08 -7.99 -4.00
CA THR A 278 -2.41 -7.59 -4.47
C THR A 278 -3.05 -6.65 -3.46
N SER A 279 -4.06 -5.88 -3.87
CA SER A 279 -4.85 -5.03 -2.95
C SER A 279 -6.28 -5.54 -2.78
N THR A 280 -6.81 -6.31 -3.74
CA THR A 280 -8.22 -6.71 -3.75
C THR A 280 -8.50 -8.16 -4.12
N LEU A 281 -7.60 -8.86 -4.81
CA LEU A 281 -7.83 -10.24 -5.25
C LEU A 281 -7.77 -11.23 -4.09
N SER A 282 -8.49 -12.36 -4.23
CA SER A 282 -8.46 -13.44 -3.25
C SER A 282 -7.12 -14.19 -3.28
N ILE A 283 -6.41 -14.17 -2.15
CA ILE A 283 -5.22 -14.97 -1.90
C ILE A 283 -5.59 -16.46 -1.87
N THR A 284 -6.71 -16.82 -1.26
CA THR A 284 -7.17 -18.22 -1.19
C THR A 284 -7.44 -18.78 -2.58
N GLU A 285 -8.12 -18.01 -3.45
CA GLU A 285 -8.44 -18.46 -4.79
C GLU A 285 -7.18 -18.59 -5.67
N LEU A 286 -6.26 -17.63 -5.57
CA LEU A 286 -4.97 -17.68 -6.25
C LEU A 286 -4.12 -18.86 -5.76
N ALA A 287 -4.05 -19.07 -4.44
CA ALA A 287 -3.31 -20.18 -3.85
C ALA A 287 -3.83 -21.54 -4.34
N ALA A 288 -5.16 -21.69 -4.48
CA ALA A 288 -5.80 -22.94 -4.94
C ALA A 288 -5.41 -23.36 -6.37
N LYS A 289 -4.77 -22.47 -7.16
CA LYS A 289 -4.22 -22.81 -8.49
C LYS A 289 -2.84 -23.47 -8.44
N THR A 290 -2.21 -23.50 -7.26
CA THR A 290 -0.86 -24.05 -7.04
C THR A 290 -0.91 -25.42 -6.37
N SER A 291 0.21 -26.15 -6.41
CA SER A 291 0.35 -27.48 -5.80
C SER A 291 0.64 -27.45 -4.29
N ARG A 292 1.16 -26.33 -3.77
CA ARG A 292 1.47 -26.09 -2.34
C ARG A 292 0.82 -24.78 -1.85
N PRO A 293 -0.52 -24.73 -1.82
CA PRO A 293 -1.26 -23.51 -1.48
C PRO A 293 -0.96 -23.00 -0.05
N GLU A 294 -0.47 -23.86 0.84
CA GLU A 294 -0.06 -23.51 2.21
C GLU A 294 1.21 -22.64 2.29
N ARG A 295 1.94 -22.50 1.18
CA ARG A 295 3.13 -21.65 1.03
C ARG A 295 2.84 -20.31 0.36
N ILE A 296 1.61 -20.14 -0.13
CA ILE A 296 1.15 -18.91 -0.76
C ILE A 296 0.49 -18.02 0.29
N LEU A 297 0.83 -16.73 0.29
CA LEU A 297 0.18 -15.73 1.13
C LEU A 297 0.20 -14.34 0.48
N GLY A 298 -0.56 -13.40 1.03
CA GLY A 298 -0.51 -12.01 0.58
C GLY A 298 0.51 -11.19 1.38
N MET A 299 1.16 -10.25 0.69
CA MET A 299 1.99 -9.23 1.33
C MET A 299 1.76 -7.91 0.61
N HIS A 300 0.83 -7.12 1.16
CA HIS A 300 0.37 -5.88 0.54
C HIS A 300 1.23 -4.72 1.02
N PHE A 301 2.14 -4.30 0.13
CA PHE A 301 2.97 -3.12 0.33
C PHE A 301 2.21 -1.86 -0.08
N ILE A 302 2.29 -0.83 0.76
CA ILE A 302 1.68 0.47 0.47
C ILE A 302 2.73 1.38 -0.17
N TYR A 303 2.38 1.97 -1.32
CA TYR A 303 3.28 2.87 -2.04
C TYR A 303 3.35 4.25 -1.38
N PRO A 304 4.55 4.87 -1.26
CA PRO A 304 5.87 4.33 -1.61
C PRO A 304 6.42 3.36 -0.58
N VAL A 305 7.02 2.25 -1.02
CA VAL A 305 7.49 1.19 -0.12
C VAL A 305 8.67 1.66 0.74
N SER A 306 9.54 2.53 0.22
CA SER A 306 10.70 3.04 0.98
C SER A 306 10.31 3.83 2.22
N THR A 307 9.26 4.66 2.13
CA THR A 307 8.86 5.58 3.21
C THR A 307 7.69 5.08 4.05
N THR A 308 6.85 4.20 3.49
CA THR A 308 5.74 3.63 4.25
C THR A 308 6.25 2.56 5.20
N ARG A 309 5.93 2.71 6.50
CA ARG A 309 6.40 1.79 7.54
C ARG A 309 5.54 0.55 7.69
N VAL A 310 4.34 0.51 7.11
CA VAL A 310 3.38 -0.59 7.30
C VAL A 310 3.37 -1.49 6.08
N VAL A 311 3.26 -2.80 6.33
CA VAL A 311 2.94 -3.82 5.33
C VAL A 311 1.87 -4.74 5.91
N GLU A 312 0.87 -5.10 5.13
CA GLU A 312 -0.15 -6.07 5.55
C GLU A 312 0.30 -7.47 5.11
N VAL A 313 0.46 -8.38 6.07
CA VAL A 313 0.77 -9.79 5.82
C VAL A 313 -0.53 -10.57 5.92
N VAL A 314 -1.04 -10.99 4.77
CA VAL A 314 -2.39 -11.51 4.60
C VAL A 314 -2.35 -13.03 4.56
N ARG A 315 -2.99 -13.65 5.55
CA ARG A 315 -3.15 -15.08 5.64
C ARG A 315 -4.35 -15.54 4.81
N GLY A 316 -4.09 -16.35 3.78
CA GLY A 316 -5.13 -17.07 3.06
C GLY A 316 -5.66 -18.25 3.88
N GLN A 317 -6.78 -18.83 3.45
CA GLN A 317 -7.52 -19.85 4.20
C GLN A 317 -6.68 -21.09 4.53
N VAL A 318 -5.75 -21.46 3.65
CA VAL A 318 -4.89 -22.65 3.78
C VAL A 318 -3.43 -22.30 4.06
N THR A 319 -3.08 -21.02 4.15
CA THR A 319 -1.70 -20.58 4.45
C THR A 319 -1.24 -21.14 5.81
N SER A 320 -0.07 -21.79 5.79
CA SER A 320 0.57 -22.36 6.96
C SER A 320 1.09 -21.30 7.95
N ASP A 321 1.17 -21.65 9.23
CA ASP A 321 1.78 -20.78 10.24
C ASP A 321 3.26 -20.50 9.93
N GLU A 322 3.97 -21.49 9.37
CA GLU A 322 5.37 -21.36 8.99
C GLU A 322 5.57 -20.31 7.89
N ALA A 323 4.78 -20.37 6.81
CA ALA A 323 4.87 -19.38 5.73
C ALA A 323 4.52 -17.96 6.23
N LEU A 324 3.52 -17.86 7.13
CA LEU A 324 3.14 -16.61 7.76
C LEU A 324 4.30 -16.03 8.60
N GLU A 325 4.93 -16.81 9.47
CA GLU A 325 6.04 -16.31 10.29
C GLU A 325 7.28 -15.94 9.45
N LYS A 326 7.61 -16.71 8.40
CA LYS A 326 8.68 -16.33 7.45
C LYS A 326 8.43 -14.95 6.81
N ALA A 327 7.20 -14.67 6.39
CA ALA A 327 6.84 -13.38 5.79
C ALA A 327 6.81 -12.24 6.81
N LEU A 328 6.45 -12.52 8.07
CA LEU A 328 6.52 -11.55 9.15
C LEU A 328 7.96 -11.19 9.49
N ASP A 329 8.87 -12.16 9.51
CA ASP A 329 10.30 -11.94 9.69
C ASP A 329 10.87 -11.13 8.53
N PHE A 330 10.50 -11.47 7.28
CA PHE A 330 10.88 -10.70 6.11
C PHE A 330 10.40 -9.23 6.19
N ALA A 331 9.15 -8.99 6.59
CA ALA A 331 8.65 -7.63 6.78
C ALA A 331 9.49 -6.83 7.80
N ARG A 332 9.84 -7.46 8.93
CA ARG A 332 10.67 -6.83 9.98
C ARG A 332 12.08 -6.56 9.50
N LEU A 333 12.66 -7.47 8.71
CA LEU A 333 13.97 -7.28 8.08
C LEU A 333 13.98 -6.02 7.20
N LEU A 334 12.90 -5.78 6.44
CA LEU A 334 12.73 -4.56 5.63
C LEU A 334 12.43 -3.27 6.45
N GLY A 335 12.58 -3.32 7.77
CA GLY A 335 12.24 -2.21 8.67
C GLY A 335 10.75 -1.86 8.69
N LYS A 336 9.88 -2.79 8.25
CA LYS A 336 8.42 -2.60 8.25
C LYS A 336 7.79 -3.12 9.53
N VAL A 337 6.63 -2.56 9.84
CA VAL A 337 5.70 -3.00 10.86
C VAL A 337 4.67 -3.89 10.17
N PRO A 338 4.76 -5.22 10.30
CA PRO A 338 3.78 -6.11 9.71
C PRO A 338 2.47 -6.08 10.48
N ILE A 339 1.37 -5.94 9.76
CA ILE A 339 0.01 -6.12 10.28
C ILE A 339 -0.46 -7.50 9.84
N LYS A 340 -0.75 -8.39 10.80
CA LYS A 340 -1.34 -9.70 10.50
C LYS A 340 -2.80 -9.49 10.09
N VAL A 341 -3.16 -9.94 8.89
CA VAL A 341 -4.50 -9.77 8.32
C VAL A 341 -5.06 -11.14 7.95
N PHE A 342 -6.31 -11.38 8.33
CA PHE A 342 -7.09 -12.48 7.76
C PHE A 342 -7.68 -12.02 6.44
N GLU A 343 -7.59 -12.87 5.42
CA GLU A 343 -8.03 -12.52 4.08
C GLU A 343 -9.48 -12.01 4.05
N MET A 344 -9.64 -10.83 3.45
CA MET A 344 -10.90 -10.24 3.06
C MET A 344 -10.60 -9.22 1.93
N PRO A 345 -11.47 -9.05 0.93
CA PRO A 345 -11.28 -8.02 -0.10
C PRO A 345 -11.00 -6.65 0.50
N GLY A 346 -9.87 -6.05 0.11
CA GLY A 346 -9.40 -4.76 0.60
C GLY A 346 -8.68 -4.79 1.95
N PHE A 347 -8.47 -5.96 2.56
CA PHE A 347 -7.69 -6.12 3.80
C PHE A 347 -8.14 -5.16 4.91
N VAL A 348 -7.21 -4.49 5.59
CA VAL A 348 -7.54 -3.47 6.60
C VAL A 348 -7.54 -2.09 5.95
N THR A 349 -6.43 -1.72 5.30
CA THR A 349 -6.19 -0.36 4.83
C THR A 349 -7.11 0.04 3.68
N THR A 350 -7.17 -0.76 2.62
CA THR A 350 -8.01 -0.48 1.44
C THR A 350 -9.50 -0.50 1.81
N ARG A 351 -9.92 -1.41 2.69
CA ARG A 351 -11.31 -1.54 3.17
C ARG A 351 -11.77 -0.29 3.93
N VAL A 352 -10.89 0.36 4.68
CA VAL A 352 -11.22 1.58 5.46
C VAL A 352 -11.11 2.84 4.60
N VAL A 353 -10.08 2.96 3.77
CA VAL A 353 -9.83 4.20 3.01
C VAL A 353 -10.87 4.41 1.90
N LEU A 354 -11.35 3.34 1.26
CA LEU A 354 -12.25 3.48 0.11
C LEU A 354 -13.60 4.12 0.48
N PRO A 355 -14.34 3.68 1.52
CA PRO A 355 -15.58 4.35 1.91
C PRO A 355 -15.36 5.81 2.30
N MET A 356 -14.27 6.14 2.99
CA MET A 356 -13.93 7.51 3.37
C MET A 356 -13.72 8.40 2.13
N VAL A 357 -12.96 7.91 1.15
CA VAL A 357 -12.74 8.61 -0.11
C VAL A 357 -14.03 8.72 -0.92
N ASN A 358 -14.83 7.66 -0.97
CA ASN A 358 -16.11 7.65 -1.67
C ASN A 358 -17.08 8.69 -1.08
N GLU A 359 -17.12 8.81 0.24
CA GLU A 359 -17.94 9.80 0.95
C GLU A 359 -17.48 11.22 0.63
N ALA A 360 -16.16 11.48 0.65
CA ALA A 360 -15.62 12.78 0.24
C ALA A 360 -16.03 13.15 -1.20
N MET A 361 -16.06 12.17 -2.11
CA MET A 361 -16.53 12.39 -3.48
C MET A 361 -18.05 12.67 -3.55
N HIS A 362 -18.84 12.05 -2.68
CA HIS A 362 -20.28 12.32 -2.57
C HIS A 362 -20.57 13.74 -2.06
N ILE A 363 -19.85 14.21 -1.04
CA ILE A 363 -19.94 15.59 -0.52
C ILE A 363 -19.70 16.61 -1.66
N VAL A 364 -18.67 16.38 -2.48
CA VAL A 364 -18.39 17.23 -3.65
C VAL A 364 -19.48 17.13 -4.71
N MET A 365 -19.94 15.91 -5.03
CA MET A 365 -20.97 15.68 -6.04
C MET A 365 -22.32 16.32 -5.67
N GLU A 366 -22.65 16.33 -4.38
CA GLU A 366 -23.88 16.91 -3.83
C GLU A 366 -23.80 18.44 -3.68
N GLY A 367 -22.63 19.04 -3.94
CA GLY A 367 -22.43 20.49 -3.90
C GLY A 367 -22.36 21.06 -2.48
N VAL A 368 -22.05 20.22 -1.48
CA VAL A 368 -21.91 20.65 -0.08
C VAL A 368 -20.68 21.55 0.10
N ALA A 369 -19.57 21.22 -0.58
CA ALA A 369 -18.34 21.99 -0.59
C ALA A 369 -17.49 21.67 -1.84
N GLU A 370 -16.56 22.56 -2.18
CA GLU A 370 -15.56 22.31 -3.22
C GLU A 370 -14.53 21.27 -2.74
N ALA A 371 -13.89 20.56 -3.68
CA ALA A 371 -12.92 19.50 -3.35
C ALA A 371 -11.78 19.98 -2.45
N ALA A 372 -11.30 21.21 -2.67
CA ALA A 372 -10.21 21.79 -1.87
C ALA A 372 -10.64 22.05 -0.42
N GLU A 373 -11.88 22.49 -0.20
CA GLU A 373 -12.45 22.74 1.12
C GLU A 373 -12.70 21.43 1.87
N VAL A 374 -13.19 20.39 1.19
CA VAL A 374 -13.36 19.05 1.77
C VAL A 374 -12.03 18.49 2.28
N ASP A 375 -10.98 18.55 1.46
CA ASP A 375 -9.65 18.10 1.85
C ASP A 375 -9.07 18.95 2.98
N LEU A 376 -9.19 20.29 2.92
CA LEU A 376 -8.69 21.18 3.96
C LEU A 376 -9.35 20.92 5.31
N ALA A 377 -10.68 20.74 5.33
CA ALA A 377 -11.44 20.44 6.54
C ALA A 377 -10.98 19.15 7.20
N LEU A 378 -10.71 18.10 6.42
CA LEU A 378 -10.24 16.82 6.95
C LEU A 378 -8.78 16.86 7.38
N LYS A 379 -7.93 17.60 6.66
CA LYS A 379 -6.53 17.81 7.02
C LYS A 379 -6.39 18.56 8.34
N LEU A 380 -7.07 19.70 8.50
CA LEU A 380 -6.95 20.53 9.70
C LEU A 380 -7.82 20.02 10.86
N GLY A 381 -8.94 19.36 10.57
CA GLY A 381 -9.86 18.86 11.60
C GLY A 381 -9.41 17.55 12.25
N TYR A 382 -8.70 16.68 11.51
CA TYR A 382 -8.29 15.35 11.96
C TYR A 382 -6.78 15.08 11.80
N ASP A 383 -5.99 16.13 11.56
CA ASP A 383 -4.54 16.05 11.36
C ASP A 383 -4.11 15.06 10.27
N PHE A 384 -4.92 14.93 9.22
CA PHE A 384 -4.53 14.12 8.07
C PHE A 384 -3.37 14.79 7.31
N ARG A 385 -2.31 14.01 7.05
CA ARG A 385 -1.18 14.46 6.24
C ARG A 385 -1.61 14.91 4.84
N THR A 386 -2.55 14.19 4.24
CA THR A 386 -3.09 14.44 2.90
C THR A 386 -4.60 14.20 2.95
N GLY A 387 -5.38 15.08 2.33
CA GLY A 387 -6.83 14.89 2.24
C GLY A 387 -7.21 13.71 1.35
N PRO A 388 -8.40 13.13 1.53
CA PRO A 388 -8.82 11.93 0.79
C PRO A 388 -8.88 12.12 -0.72
N LEU A 389 -9.27 13.31 -1.21
CA LEU A 389 -9.37 13.56 -2.64
C LEU A 389 -7.99 13.71 -3.26
N GLU A 390 -7.07 14.44 -2.62
CA GLU A 390 -5.69 14.58 -3.08
C GLU A 390 -4.97 13.22 -3.02
N TRP A 391 -5.24 12.42 -1.98
CA TRP A 391 -4.75 11.04 -1.91
C TRP A 391 -5.26 10.22 -3.10
N SER A 392 -6.55 10.29 -3.43
CA SER A 392 -7.14 9.53 -4.52
C SER A 392 -6.57 9.93 -5.89
N ASP A 393 -6.31 11.22 -6.13
CA ASP A 393 -5.65 11.70 -7.34
C ASP A 393 -4.19 11.23 -7.44
N ARG A 394 -3.47 11.17 -6.32
CA ARG A 394 -2.07 10.69 -6.27
C ARG A 394 -1.97 9.18 -6.53
N VAL A 395 -2.91 8.41 -5.99
CA VAL A 395 -3.04 6.97 -6.25
C VAL A 395 -3.44 6.72 -7.71
N GLY A 396 -4.37 7.52 -8.22
CA GLY A 396 -4.99 7.39 -9.53
C GLY A 396 -6.46 6.98 -9.42
N LEU A 397 -7.35 7.80 -9.94
CA LEU A 397 -8.81 7.60 -9.81
C LEU A 397 -9.29 6.34 -10.53
N ASP A 398 -8.62 5.92 -11.59
CA ASP A 398 -8.88 4.66 -12.29
C ASP A 398 -8.59 3.44 -11.40
N ARG A 399 -7.53 3.48 -10.59
CA ARG A 399 -7.21 2.43 -9.62
C ARG A 399 -8.22 2.39 -8.49
N VAL A 400 -8.57 3.56 -7.94
CA VAL A 400 -9.60 3.68 -6.90
C VAL A 400 -10.94 3.13 -7.38
N LEU A 401 -11.33 3.47 -8.61
CA LEU A 401 -12.56 2.94 -9.22
C LEU A 401 -12.50 1.41 -9.37
N ASN A 402 -11.39 0.87 -9.87
CA ASN A 402 -11.21 -0.58 -10.02
C ASN A 402 -11.35 -1.29 -8.66
N TRP A 403 -10.63 -0.83 -7.62
CA TRP A 403 -10.71 -1.43 -6.29
C TRP A 403 -12.14 -1.39 -5.71
N MET A 404 -12.83 -0.26 -5.83
CA MET A 404 -14.23 -0.16 -5.38
C MET A 404 -15.16 -1.11 -6.13
N GLN A 405 -15.01 -1.21 -7.46
CA GLN A 405 -15.81 -2.12 -8.28
C GLN A 405 -15.55 -3.58 -7.91
N HIS A 406 -14.30 -3.96 -7.71
CA HIS A 406 -13.93 -5.32 -7.34
C HIS A 406 -14.53 -5.70 -5.98
N ILE A 407 -14.32 -4.89 -4.94
CA ILE A 407 -14.87 -5.16 -3.60
C ILE A 407 -16.41 -5.14 -3.62
N PHE A 408 -17.03 -4.24 -4.41
CA PHE A 408 -18.48 -4.20 -4.55
C PHE A 408 -19.03 -5.45 -5.24
N HIS A 409 -18.37 -5.95 -6.29
CA HIS A 409 -18.78 -7.18 -6.96
C HIS A 409 -18.62 -8.41 -6.05
N GLU A 410 -17.54 -8.47 -5.28
CA GLU A 410 -17.25 -9.60 -4.40
C GLU A 410 -18.19 -9.66 -3.19
N ASN A 411 -18.38 -8.53 -2.51
CA ASN A 411 -19.13 -8.51 -1.23
C ASN A 411 -20.60 -8.06 -1.38
N GLY A 412 -20.96 -7.42 -2.50
CA GLY A 412 -22.29 -6.82 -2.69
C GLY A 412 -22.62 -5.65 -1.76
N GLU A 413 -21.67 -5.18 -0.95
CA GLU A 413 -21.93 -4.18 0.09
C GLU A 413 -22.09 -2.76 -0.50
N PRO A 414 -23.22 -2.06 -0.27
CA PRO A 414 -23.50 -0.76 -0.89
C PRO A 414 -22.48 0.35 -0.61
N ARG A 415 -21.73 0.29 0.51
CA ARG A 415 -20.71 1.29 0.86
C ARG A 415 -19.53 1.33 -0.12
N PHE A 416 -19.30 0.25 -0.87
CA PHE A 416 -18.27 0.19 -1.91
C PHE A 416 -18.80 0.54 -3.30
N ARG A 417 -20.09 0.86 -3.44
CA ARG A 417 -20.65 1.30 -4.72
C ARG A 417 -19.97 2.62 -5.13
N PRO A 418 -19.22 2.67 -6.26
CA PRO A 418 -18.44 3.86 -6.58
C PRO A 418 -19.33 5.07 -6.88
N CYS A 419 -18.93 6.23 -6.36
CA CYS A 419 -19.57 7.52 -6.62
C CYS A 419 -19.70 7.79 -8.13
N PRO A 420 -20.86 8.27 -8.62
CA PRO A 420 -21.02 8.62 -10.04
C PRO A 420 -20.00 9.66 -10.54
N LEU A 421 -19.57 10.58 -9.68
CA LEU A 421 -18.54 11.57 -10.00
C LEU A 421 -17.20 10.90 -10.35
N LEU A 422 -16.77 9.91 -9.56
CA LEU A 422 -15.57 9.14 -9.84
C LEU A 422 -15.61 8.49 -11.23
N LYS A 423 -16.74 7.85 -11.56
CA LYS A 423 -16.94 7.22 -12.89
C LYS A 423 -16.86 8.25 -14.03
N ARG A 424 -17.39 9.46 -13.82
CA ARG A 424 -17.34 10.54 -14.82
C ARG A 424 -15.92 11.04 -15.04
N LEU A 425 -15.15 11.26 -13.97
CA LEU A 425 -13.75 11.71 -14.05
C LEU A 425 -12.88 10.70 -14.79
N VAL A 426 -13.00 9.41 -14.44
CA VAL A 426 -12.25 8.33 -15.10
C VAL A 426 -12.60 8.25 -16.59
N ARG A 427 -13.89 8.32 -16.95
CA ARG A 427 -14.34 8.34 -18.36
C ARG A 427 -13.83 9.54 -19.14
N ALA A 428 -13.64 10.68 -18.47
CA ALA A 428 -13.08 11.89 -19.06
C ALA A 428 -11.54 11.87 -19.17
N GLY A 429 -10.88 10.80 -18.69
CA GLY A 429 -9.41 10.72 -18.65
C GLY A 429 -8.77 11.60 -17.58
N LEU A 430 -9.57 12.21 -16.69
CA LEU A 430 -9.10 13.03 -15.56
C LEU A 430 -8.78 12.10 -14.38
N ILE A 431 -7.66 11.36 -14.51
CA ILE A 431 -7.31 10.25 -13.61
C ILE A 431 -6.27 10.62 -12.54
N GLY A 432 -6.14 11.91 -12.24
CA GLY A 432 -5.34 12.43 -11.14
C GLY A 432 -3.93 12.88 -11.54
N ALA A 433 -3.01 12.82 -10.57
CA ALA A 433 -1.70 13.45 -10.68
C ALA A 433 -0.84 12.92 -11.84
N LYS A 434 -1.05 11.66 -12.25
CA LYS A 434 -0.29 11.05 -13.36
C LYS A 434 -0.58 11.64 -14.74
N VAL A 435 -1.73 12.29 -14.93
CA VAL A 435 -2.11 13.00 -16.17
C VAL A 435 -2.17 14.52 -15.98
N GLY A 436 -1.76 15.02 -14.81
CA GLY A 436 -1.81 16.44 -14.48
C GLY A 436 -3.15 16.96 -13.97
N GLN A 437 -4.21 16.14 -13.97
CA GLN A 437 -5.55 16.60 -13.58
C GLN A 437 -6.47 15.47 -13.07
N GLY A 438 -7.20 15.75 -11.99
CA GLY A 438 -8.26 14.91 -11.40
C GLY A 438 -9.28 15.76 -10.69
N PHE A 439 -9.39 15.63 -9.36
CA PHE A 439 -10.05 16.64 -8.52
C PHE A 439 -9.26 17.94 -8.46
N PHE A 440 -7.93 17.83 -8.57
CA PHE A 440 -7.00 18.95 -8.52
C PHE A 440 -6.10 19.02 -9.76
N THR A 441 -5.36 20.11 -9.89
CA THR A 441 -4.39 20.36 -10.96
C THR A 441 -2.96 20.12 -10.48
N TYR A 442 -2.14 19.45 -11.30
CA TYR A 442 -0.77 19.04 -10.95
C TYR A 442 0.25 19.49 -12.01
N ASP A 443 1.47 19.79 -11.55
CA ASP A 443 2.63 20.00 -12.43
C ASP A 443 3.24 18.68 -12.92
N THR A 444 4.29 18.80 -13.75
CA THR A 444 5.06 17.65 -14.27
C THR A 444 5.71 16.80 -13.17
N ASN A 445 5.94 17.38 -11.99
CA ASN A 445 6.47 16.71 -10.81
C ASN A 445 5.36 16.17 -9.89
N ARG A 446 4.10 16.14 -10.34
CA ARG A 446 2.92 15.68 -9.59
C ARG A 446 2.71 16.46 -8.29
N ARG A 447 3.08 17.74 -8.27
CA ARG A 447 2.80 18.69 -7.19
C ARG A 447 1.51 19.44 -7.52
N ARG A 448 0.60 19.48 -6.53
CA ARG A 448 -0.68 20.16 -6.62
C ARG A 448 -0.47 21.68 -6.73
N LEU A 449 -1.17 22.32 -7.67
CA LEU A 449 -1.02 23.75 -8.02
C LEU A 449 -2.11 24.65 -7.43
N ASP A 450 -3.25 24.09 -7.07
CA ASP A 450 -4.48 24.79 -6.66
C ASP A 450 -4.76 24.61 -5.16
N ARG A 451 -3.75 24.89 -4.33
CA ARG A 451 -3.89 24.85 -2.86
C ARG A 451 -4.58 26.11 -2.33
N LEU A 452 -5.41 25.94 -1.32
CA LEU A 452 -5.95 27.05 -0.53
C LEU A 452 -4.83 27.70 0.30
N GLU A 453 -5.02 28.95 0.72
CA GLU A 453 -4.02 29.70 1.48
C GLU A 453 -3.63 29.01 2.80
N ASP A 454 -4.62 28.38 3.45
CA ASP A 454 -4.44 27.61 4.69
C ASP A 454 -3.99 26.16 4.44
N ASP A 455 -4.04 25.68 3.20
CA ASP A 455 -3.56 24.34 2.81
C ASP A 455 -2.03 24.35 2.60
N LYS A 456 -1.29 24.60 3.67
CA LYS A 456 0.18 24.60 3.62
C LYS A 456 0.68 23.15 3.63
N PRO A 457 1.55 22.73 2.70
CA PRO A 457 2.15 21.41 2.76
C PRO A 457 2.95 21.30 4.07
N GLY A 458 2.56 20.36 4.93
CA GLY A 458 3.36 20.04 6.12
C GLY A 458 4.76 19.64 5.69
N LEU A 459 5.78 20.22 6.32
CA LEU A 459 7.15 19.72 6.24
C LEU A 459 7.10 18.28 6.77
N ALA A 460 7.32 17.34 5.86
CA ALA A 460 7.25 15.91 6.13
C ALA A 460 8.37 15.44 7.06
#